data_AF-A0A0F0ICZ0-F1
#
_entry.id   AF-A0A0F0ICZ0-F1
#
_cell.length_a   1.000
_cell.length_b   1.000
_cell.length_c   1.000
_cell.angle_alpha   90.00
_cell.angle_beta   90.00
_cell.angle_gamma   90.00
#
_symmetry.space_group_name_H-M   'P 1'
#
loop_
_entity.id
_entity.type
_entity.pdbx_description
1 polymer ?
#
loop_
_entity_poly.entity_id
_entity_poly.type
_entity_poly.pdbx_seq_one_letter_code
_entity_poly.pdbx_strand_id
1 'polypeptide(L)'
;MTAFRPARHPPRGRITWISPILGLLVILFIYIYHQNASSPIAFPQRKQNANTDCPNLPGLEDIFVVLKTGVTEARDKVPIHLQTTLRCIPNYIIFSDYAEKIHNVQLHDVLENVAEDVKQSNPDFSIYNRVRAAGRTALTSADMNPDTNSAFGKPNNPGWKLDKWKFLPMIEETLKARDDAKWYVFMEADTYFFWPNLLSWLAQLEHQRPYYLGNQMQIADVVFAHGGSGFVLSNPAMRAAVALRRENVDMWDRVTNDHWAGDCVLGKLMADAGVGMLWAWPVLISGQPSELDFFSEGYRKKPWCYAPVAYHHLGPDQIRELWEFERKWYRDGNQKPVLYGDVFRHIVRPKLGGTVAGWDNRIGETPGKSSLSLVECRVLCYRDDKCVQYTYTDGKCWTSHVPVRGAQKDGVASGWITERVDALVDAMGSCPHAKWILS
;
A
#
# COMPACT_ATOMS: atom_id res chain seq x y z
N MET A 1 12.55 -101.06 -0.55
CA MET A 1 12.60 -100.28 0.70
C MET A 1 13.21 -98.93 0.42
N THR A 2 12.76 -97.90 1.14
CA THR A 2 12.98 -96.43 0.96
C THR A 2 12.25 -95.78 -0.20
N ALA A 3 11.65 -94.58 -0.12
CA ALA A 3 10.92 -93.84 0.93
C ALA A 3 10.35 -92.59 0.23
N PHE A 4 9.05 -92.53 -0.08
CA PHE A 4 8.42 -91.31 -0.58
C PHE A 4 8.00 -90.42 0.59
N ARG A 5 8.52 -89.17 0.66
CA ARG A 5 8.05 -88.12 1.58
C ARG A 5 6.94 -87.30 0.90
N PRO A 6 5.83 -86.99 1.58
CA PRO A 6 4.90 -85.97 1.12
C PRO A 6 5.35 -84.57 1.59
N ALA A 7 5.16 -83.58 0.72
CA ALA A 7 5.44 -82.18 1.00
C ALA A 7 4.48 -81.60 2.05
N ARG A 8 5.01 -80.82 3.00
CA ARG A 8 4.23 -80.02 3.97
C ARG A 8 3.87 -78.67 3.35
N HIS A 9 2.59 -78.31 3.36
CA HIS A 9 2.14 -76.93 3.12
C HIS A 9 2.49 -76.02 4.31
N PRO A 10 2.83 -74.73 4.08
CA PRO A 10 2.95 -73.75 5.14
C PRO A 10 1.56 -73.22 5.57
N PRO A 11 1.42 -72.70 6.79
CA PRO A 11 0.13 -72.27 7.32
C PRO A 11 -0.32 -70.95 6.68
N ARG A 12 -1.56 -70.91 6.18
CA ARG A 12 -2.29 -69.67 5.90
C ARG A 12 -2.59 -68.98 7.23
N GLY A 13 -1.77 -68.01 7.60
CA GLY A 13 -1.97 -67.22 8.82
C GLY A 13 -1.60 -65.77 8.62
N ARG A 14 -2.62 -64.90 8.65
CA ARG A 14 -2.56 -63.45 8.94
C ARG A 14 -1.92 -62.54 7.87
N ILE A 15 -2.57 -62.41 6.72
CA ILE A 15 -2.45 -61.20 5.89
C ILE A 15 -3.86 -60.82 5.39
N THR A 16 -4.73 -60.32 6.26
CA THR A 16 -6.07 -59.86 5.83
C THR A 16 -6.55 -58.54 6.45
N TRP A 17 -5.76 -57.89 7.32
CA TRP A 17 -6.18 -56.64 7.96
C TRP A 17 -5.27 -55.44 7.72
N ILE A 18 -4.06 -55.62 7.16
CA ILE A 18 -3.15 -54.50 6.87
C ILE A 18 -3.63 -53.67 5.67
N SER A 19 -4.15 -54.31 4.62
CA SER A 19 -4.66 -53.62 3.42
C SER A 19 -5.85 -52.68 3.66
N PRO A 20 -6.93 -53.07 4.40
CA PRO A 20 -8.05 -52.17 4.60
C PRO A 20 -7.69 -50.96 5.49
N ILE A 21 -6.83 -51.15 6.50
CA ILE A 21 -6.39 -50.05 7.38
C ILE A 21 -5.52 -49.05 6.61
N LEU A 22 -4.58 -49.53 5.79
CA LEU A 22 -3.73 -48.66 4.96
C LEU A 22 -4.57 -47.90 3.93
N GLY A 23 -5.55 -48.55 3.30
CA GLY A 23 -6.50 -47.90 2.39
C GLY A 23 -7.33 -46.81 3.08
N LEU A 24 -7.79 -47.07 4.29
CA LEU A 24 -8.59 -46.11 5.07
C LEU A 24 -7.73 -44.90 5.51
N LEU A 25 -6.47 -45.12 5.87
CA LEU A 25 -5.51 -44.05 6.18
C LEU A 25 -5.17 -43.20 4.95
N VAL A 26 -5.03 -43.80 3.77
CA VAL A 26 -4.82 -43.06 2.51
C VAL A 26 -6.05 -42.23 2.15
N ILE A 27 -7.26 -42.79 2.31
CA ILE A 27 -8.51 -42.04 2.08
C ILE A 27 -8.65 -40.91 3.10
N LEU A 28 -8.31 -41.13 4.38
CA LEU A 28 -8.32 -40.09 5.40
C LEU A 28 -7.28 -39.01 5.10
N PHE A 29 -6.10 -39.39 4.62
CA PHE A 29 -5.05 -38.45 4.21
C PHE A 29 -5.50 -37.62 3.01
N ILE A 30 -6.08 -38.26 1.98
CA ILE A 30 -6.66 -37.57 0.81
C ILE A 30 -7.82 -36.67 1.23
N TYR A 31 -8.68 -37.12 2.14
CA TYR A 31 -9.81 -36.34 2.65
C TYR A 31 -9.36 -35.14 3.48
N ILE A 32 -8.37 -35.31 4.37
CA ILE A 32 -7.76 -34.21 5.14
C ILE A 32 -7.03 -33.26 4.20
N TYR A 33 -6.33 -33.77 3.19
CA TYR A 33 -5.65 -32.94 2.19
C TYR A 33 -6.65 -32.18 1.30
N HIS A 34 -7.80 -32.76 0.97
CA HIS A 34 -8.88 -32.08 0.27
C HIS A 34 -9.64 -31.08 1.15
N GLN A 35 -9.75 -31.33 2.46
CA GLN A 35 -10.31 -30.38 3.43
C GLN A 35 -9.33 -29.22 3.72
N ASN A 36 -8.02 -29.48 3.66
CA ASN A 36 -6.95 -28.49 3.77
C ASN A 36 -6.62 -27.82 2.43
N ALA A 37 -7.13 -28.33 1.30
CA ALA A 37 -7.14 -27.60 0.06
C ALA A 37 -8.01 -26.37 0.30
N SER A 38 -7.36 -25.21 0.38
CA SER A 38 -7.91 -23.93 0.80
C SER A 38 -9.33 -23.77 0.27
N SER A 39 -10.29 -23.60 1.18
CA SER A 39 -11.64 -23.17 0.79
C SER A 39 -11.49 -21.98 -0.16
N PRO A 40 -12.27 -21.90 -1.26
CA PRO A 40 -12.18 -20.76 -2.17
C PRO A 40 -12.29 -19.48 -1.35
N ILE A 41 -11.34 -18.56 -1.55
CA ILE A 41 -11.28 -17.30 -0.80
C ILE A 41 -12.63 -16.63 -0.94
N ALA A 42 -13.41 -16.64 0.15
CA ALA A 42 -14.74 -16.07 0.15
C ALA A 42 -14.59 -14.55 0.18
N PHE A 43 -14.83 -13.90 -0.97
CA PHE A 43 -14.83 -12.45 -1.04
C PHE A 43 -15.91 -11.89 -0.12
N PRO A 44 -15.66 -10.74 0.53
CA PRO A 44 -16.67 -10.05 1.31
C PRO A 44 -17.86 -9.72 0.41
N GLN A 45 -18.92 -10.54 0.48
CA GLN A 45 -20.14 -10.26 -0.25
C GLN A 45 -20.85 -9.09 0.43
N ARG A 46 -21.01 -7.99 -0.32
CA ARG A 46 -21.88 -6.89 0.10
C ARG A 46 -23.29 -7.44 0.31
N LYS A 47 -23.76 -7.50 1.55
CA LYS A 47 -25.19 -7.67 1.83
C LYS A 47 -25.91 -6.49 1.17
N GLN A 48 -26.76 -6.77 0.17
CA GLN A 48 -27.46 -5.75 -0.61
C GLN A 48 -28.40 -4.84 0.20
N ASN A 49 -28.60 -5.10 1.50
CA ASN A 49 -29.68 -4.51 2.29
C ASN A 49 -29.22 -3.70 3.51
N ALA A 50 -28.53 -2.58 3.29
CA ALA A 50 -28.40 -1.53 4.30
C ALA A 50 -28.21 -0.15 3.66
N ASN A 51 -29.32 0.52 3.33
CA ASN A 51 -29.43 1.96 3.00
C ASN A 51 -28.12 2.59 2.47
N THR A 52 -27.69 2.18 1.27
CA THR A 52 -26.30 2.37 0.85
C THR A 52 -26.13 3.70 0.15
N ASP A 53 -25.64 4.71 0.88
CA ASP A 53 -25.10 5.97 0.33
C ASP A 53 -23.76 5.73 -0.43
N CYS A 54 -23.69 4.69 -1.25
CA CYS A 54 -22.56 4.41 -2.13
C CYS A 54 -22.82 5.06 -3.49
N PRO A 55 -21.83 5.77 -4.06
CA PRO A 55 -21.98 6.35 -5.38
C PRO A 55 -22.07 5.23 -6.43
N ASN A 56 -22.83 5.47 -7.50
CA ASN A 56 -22.80 4.57 -8.66
C ASN A 56 -21.48 4.81 -9.42
N LEU A 57 -20.61 3.80 -9.43
CA LEU A 57 -19.29 3.87 -10.04
C LEU A 57 -19.11 2.68 -11.01
N PRO A 58 -19.62 2.80 -12.25
CA PRO A 58 -19.43 1.77 -13.28
C PRO A 58 -17.95 1.48 -13.51
N GLY A 59 -17.60 0.20 -13.67
CA GLY A 59 -16.22 -0.26 -13.84
C GLY A 59 -15.54 -0.71 -12.53
N LEU A 60 -16.14 -0.48 -11.36
CA LEU A 60 -15.61 -1.05 -10.10
C LEU A 60 -15.67 -2.59 -10.07
N GLU A 61 -16.62 -3.18 -10.79
CA GLU A 61 -16.75 -4.63 -10.95
C GLU A 61 -15.52 -5.26 -11.63
N ASP A 62 -14.84 -4.50 -12.50
CA ASP A 62 -13.64 -4.90 -13.24
C ASP A 62 -12.35 -4.72 -12.43
N ILE A 63 -12.43 -4.06 -11.27
CA ILE A 63 -11.30 -3.82 -10.37
C ILE A 63 -11.31 -4.87 -9.26
N PHE A 64 -10.12 -5.34 -8.91
CA PHE A 64 -9.89 -6.13 -7.70
C PHE A 64 -8.90 -5.41 -6.79
N VAL A 65 -9.37 -4.99 -5.61
CA VAL A 65 -8.57 -4.22 -4.66
C VAL A 65 -7.85 -5.14 -3.67
N VAL A 66 -6.55 -4.91 -3.50
CA VAL A 66 -5.70 -5.64 -2.58
C VAL A 66 -5.21 -4.67 -1.52
N LEU A 67 -5.67 -4.84 -0.28
CA LEU A 67 -5.17 -4.08 0.87
C LEU A 67 -4.11 -4.91 1.61
N LYS A 68 -2.87 -4.43 1.62
CA LYS A 68 -1.77 -5.00 2.41
C LYS A 68 -1.73 -4.34 3.79
N THR A 69 -1.52 -5.15 4.83
CA THR A 69 -1.27 -4.72 6.21
C THR A 69 -0.27 -5.67 6.88
N GLY A 70 0.12 -5.39 8.12
CA GLY A 70 0.79 -6.34 9.01
C GLY A 70 0.07 -6.51 10.35
N VAL A 71 0.36 -7.59 11.07
CA VAL A 71 -0.22 -7.89 12.38
C VAL A 71 0.05 -6.77 13.40
N THR A 72 1.16 -6.05 13.26
CA THR A 72 1.55 -4.93 14.13
C THR A 72 0.65 -3.70 13.98
N GLU A 73 -0.06 -3.54 12.86
CA GLU A 73 -0.82 -2.32 12.57
C GLU A 73 -2.27 -2.58 12.13
N ALA A 74 -2.62 -3.81 11.75
CA ALA A 74 -3.91 -4.13 11.12
C ALA A 74 -5.12 -3.69 11.96
N ARG A 75 -5.05 -3.85 13.29
CA ARG A 75 -6.16 -3.49 14.19
C ARG A 75 -6.37 -1.98 14.31
N ASP A 76 -5.34 -1.18 14.05
CA ASP A 76 -5.43 0.27 14.13
C ASP A 76 -5.80 0.87 12.76
N LYS A 77 -5.28 0.28 11.67
CA LYS A 77 -5.37 0.84 10.32
C LYS A 77 -6.45 0.23 9.42
N VAL A 78 -6.83 -1.04 9.58
CA VAL A 78 -7.87 -1.66 8.73
C VAL A 78 -9.29 -1.16 9.03
N PRO A 79 -9.71 -0.95 10.30
CA PRO A 79 -11.09 -0.60 10.60
C PRO A 79 -11.61 0.65 9.89
N ILE A 80 -10.76 1.66 9.68
CA ILE A 80 -11.17 2.89 8.98
C ILE A 80 -11.58 2.59 7.54
N HIS A 81 -10.82 1.75 6.81
CA HIS A 81 -11.13 1.41 5.43
C HIS A 81 -12.45 0.66 5.28
N LEU A 82 -12.80 -0.21 6.23
CA LEU A 82 -14.09 -0.91 6.21
C LEU A 82 -15.29 0.05 6.35
N GLN A 83 -15.07 1.22 6.94
CA GLN A 83 -16.09 2.27 7.10
C GLN A 83 -16.04 3.33 5.98
N THR A 84 -14.88 3.47 5.32
CA THR A 84 -14.62 4.51 4.30
C THR A 84 -14.25 3.90 2.94
N THR A 85 -12.96 3.67 2.69
CA THR A 85 -12.38 3.38 1.37
C THR A 85 -12.92 2.09 0.75
N LEU A 86 -13.02 1.00 1.51
CA LEU A 86 -13.50 -0.30 1.02
C LEU A 86 -15.01 -0.46 1.12
N ARG A 87 -15.71 0.45 1.80
CA ARG A 87 -17.16 0.36 2.07
C ARG A 87 -18.00 0.13 0.81
N CYS A 88 -17.62 0.73 -0.31
CA CYS A 88 -18.35 0.66 -1.58
C CYS A 88 -17.65 -0.20 -2.64
N ILE A 89 -16.56 -0.90 -2.28
CA ILE A 89 -15.80 -1.74 -3.19
C ILE A 89 -16.39 -3.15 -3.21
N PRO A 90 -16.85 -3.65 -4.37
CA PRO A 90 -17.50 -4.95 -4.45
C PRO A 90 -16.50 -6.12 -4.33
N ASN A 91 -15.26 -5.93 -4.80
CA ASN A 91 -14.27 -6.99 -4.91
C ASN A 91 -12.98 -6.53 -4.24
N TYR A 92 -12.68 -7.04 -3.06
CA TYR A 92 -11.43 -6.79 -2.38
C TYR A 92 -10.95 -7.99 -1.58
N ILE A 93 -9.65 -8.02 -1.33
CA ILE A 93 -8.98 -8.95 -0.42
C ILE A 93 -8.03 -8.16 0.49
N ILE A 94 -7.90 -8.61 1.73
CA ILE A 94 -6.97 -8.03 2.69
C ILE A 94 -5.89 -9.06 2.99
N PHE A 95 -4.65 -8.76 2.64
CA PHE A 95 -3.48 -9.57 2.97
C PHE A 95 -2.74 -9.00 4.18
N SER A 96 -2.30 -9.92 5.04
CA SER A 96 -1.53 -9.68 6.24
C SER A 96 -0.39 -10.71 6.32
N ASP A 97 0.50 -10.54 7.30
CA ASP A 97 1.44 -11.58 7.76
C ASP A 97 0.82 -12.46 8.88
N TYR A 98 -0.48 -12.30 9.15
CA TYR A 98 -1.22 -13.07 10.14
C TYR A 98 -2.70 -13.17 9.77
N ALA A 99 -3.22 -14.40 9.72
CA ALA A 99 -4.63 -14.64 9.47
C ALA A 99 -5.47 -14.31 10.71
N GLU A 100 -6.37 -13.33 10.59
CA GLU A 100 -7.34 -12.99 11.64
C GLU A 100 -8.63 -12.39 11.05
N LYS A 101 -9.63 -12.17 11.90
CA LYS A 101 -10.85 -11.45 11.52
C LYS A 101 -10.89 -10.11 12.22
N ILE A 102 -11.09 -9.04 11.45
CA ILE A 102 -11.32 -7.68 11.95
C ILE A 102 -12.71 -7.24 11.49
N HIS A 103 -13.61 -6.93 12.43
CA HIS A 103 -15.00 -6.55 12.13
C HIS A 103 -15.70 -7.51 11.16
N ASN A 104 -15.51 -8.81 11.36
CA ASN A 104 -16.03 -9.91 10.53
C ASN A 104 -15.47 -9.99 9.10
N VAL A 105 -14.46 -9.18 8.76
CA VAL A 105 -13.72 -9.29 7.50
C VAL A 105 -12.47 -10.14 7.73
N GLN A 106 -12.26 -11.14 6.86
CA GLN A 106 -11.10 -12.02 6.92
C GLN A 106 -9.86 -11.29 6.37
N LEU A 107 -8.78 -11.33 7.14
CA LEU A 107 -7.43 -11.00 6.69
C LEU A 107 -6.72 -12.32 6.39
N HIS A 108 -6.10 -12.42 5.22
CA HIS A 108 -5.44 -13.62 4.75
C HIS A 108 -3.93 -13.53 5.01
N ASP A 109 -3.36 -14.59 5.57
CA ASP A 109 -1.91 -14.71 5.70
C ASP A 109 -1.30 -14.98 4.33
N VAL A 110 -0.60 -14.00 3.78
CA VAL A 110 0.03 -14.13 2.45
C VAL A 110 1.39 -14.84 2.52
N LEU A 111 1.93 -15.03 3.72
CA LEU A 111 3.22 -15.69 3.95
C LEU A 111 3.07 -17.18 4.26
N GLU A 112 1.84 -17.69 4.36
CA GLU A 112 1.53 -19.08 4.67
C GLU A 112 2.29 -20.06 3.75
N ASN A 113 2.31 -19.75 2.45
CA ASN A 113 2.91 -20.58 1.40
C ASN A 113 4.41 -20.31 1.14
N VAL A 114 5.05 -19.40 1.88
CA VAL A 114 6.52 -19.29 1.84
C VAL A 114 7.13 -20.59 2.38
N ALA A 115 8.23 -21.05 1.79
CA ALA A 115 8.86 -22.31 2.16
C ALA A 115 9.22 -22.35 3.66
N GLU A 116 8.99 -23.48 4.33
CA GLU A 116 9.21 -23.60 5.78
C GLU A 116 10.69 -23.43 6.15
N ASP A 117 11.62 -23.87 5.31
CA ASP A 117 13.05 -23.65 5.52
C ASP A 117 13.41 -22.16 5.54
N VAL A 118 12.85 -21.36 4.63
CA VAL A 118 12.99 -19.88 4.64
C VAL A 118 12.42 -19.30 5.93
N LYS A 119 11.19 -19.70 6.30
CA LYS A 119 10.52 -19.20 7.51
C LYS A 119 11.31 -19.54 8.79
N GLN A 120 11.93 -20.71 8.88
CA GLN A 120 12.68 -21.13 10.08
C GLN A 120 14.12 -20.61 10.13
N SER A 121 14.78 -20.46 8.98
CA SER A 121 16.20 -20.07 8.92
C SER A 121 16.42 -18.56 8.87
N ASN A 122 15.42 -17.80 8.42
CA ASN A 122 15.55 -16.36 8.21
C ASN A 122 15.09 -15.54 9.43
N PRO A 123 15.94 -14.64 9.97
CA PRO A 123 15.58 -13.83 11.13
C PRO A 123 14.42 -12.85 10.89
N ASP A 124 14.11 -12.48 9.65
CA ASP A 124 12.98 -11.61 9.31
C ASP A 124 11.64 -12.25 9.73
N PHE A 125 11.57 -13.60 9.72
CA PHE A 125 10.38 -14.36 10.11
C PHE A 125 10.26 -14.59 11.62
N SER A 126 11.15 -14.04 12.45
CA SER A 126 11.08 -14.20 13.91
C SER A 126 9.75 -13.73 14.50
N ILE A 127 9.26 -12.56 14.09
CA ILE A 127 7.94 -12.06 14.52
C ILE A 127 6.81 -12.95 14.00
N TYR A 128 6.87 -13.36 12.73
CA TYR A 128 5.88 -14.24 12.10
C TYR A 128 5.77 -15.57 12.85
N ASN A 129 6.89 -16.25 13.12
CA ASN A 129 6.89 -17.55 13.79
C ASN A 129 6.35 -17.48 15.22
N ARG A 130 6.71 -16.42 15.96
CA ARG A 130 6.16 -16.19 17.31
C ARG A 130 4.65 -16.00 17.28
N VAL A 131 4.16 -15.15 16.38
CA VAL A 131 2.73 -14.84 16.25
C VAL A 131 1.93 -16.01 15.68
N ARG A 132 2.48 -16.78 14.74
CA ARG A 132 1.87 -18.02 14.23
C ARG A 132 1.70 -19.06 15.35
N ALA A 133 2.68 -19.19 16.24
CA ALA A 133 2.67 -20.18 17.31
C ALA A 133 1.74 -19.81 18.50
N ALA A 134 1.71 -18.54 18.90
CA ALA A 134 1.03 -18.11 20.13
C ALA A 134 -0.05 -17.03 19.90
N GLY A 135 -0.31 -16.65 18.65
CA GLY A 135 -1.23 -15.58 18.30
C GLY A 135 -0.67 -14.19 18.64
N ARG A 136 -1.55 -13.18 18.63
CA ARG A 136 -1.16 -11.77 18.86
C ARG A 136 -0.55 -11.49 20.23
N THR A 137 -0.77 -12.34 21.24
CA THR A 137 -0.15 -12.21 22.56
C THR A 137 1.37 -12.39 22.52
N ALA A 138 1.92 -12.91 21.43
CA ALA A 138 3.36 -13.02 21.21
C ALA A 138 4.03 -11.70 20.79
N LEU A 139 3.24 -10.68 20.43
CA LEU A 139 3.75 -9.35 20.08
C LEU A 139 4.31 -8.65 21.33
N THR A 140 5.41 -7.94 21.15
CA THR A 140 6.10 -7.18 22.19
C THR A 140 6.18 -5.71 21.82
N SER A 141 6.49 -4.84 22.79
CA SER A 141 6.70 -3.41 22.51
C SER A 141 7.81 -3.16 21.49
N ALA A 142 8.81 -4.04 21.40
CA ALA A 142 9.88 -3.94 20.41
C ALA A 142 9.39 -4.18 18.97
N ASP A 143 8.30 -4.94 18.80
CA ASP A 143 7.68 -5.18 17.49
C ASP A 143 6.93 -3.96 16.96
N MET A 144 6.59 -3.01 17.85
CA MET A 144 5.88 -1.76 17.53
C MET A 144 6.83 -0.57 17.34
N ASN A 145 8.13 -0.82 17.12
CA ASN A 145 9.15 0.22 17.03
C ASN A 145 8.95 1.14 15.81
N PRO A 146 8.69 2.45 15.97
CA PRO A 146 8.49 3.39 14.86
C PRO A 146 9.80 3.82 14.20
N ASP A 147 10.78 2.92 14.09
CA ASP A 147 12.15 3.14 13.61
C ASP A 147 12.25 4.17 12.47
N THR A 148 13.27 5.02 12.55
CA THR A 148 13.49 6.09 11.58
C THR A 148 13.91 5.51 10.23
N ASN A 149 13.32 6.01 9.15
CA ASN A 149 13.69 5.56 7.82
C ASN A 149 15.11 6.02 7.47
N SER A 150 15.98 5.08 7.12
CA SER A 150 17.36 5.31 6.68
C SER A 150 17.52 5.06 5.18
N ALA A 151 18.73 5.25 4.63
CA ALA A 151 19.05 4.89 3.25
C ALA A 151 18.84 3.38 2.94
N PHE A 152 18.78 2.54 3.98
CA PHE A 152 18.54 1.09 3.89
C PHE A 152 17.19 0.68 4.50
N GLY A 153 16.25 1.63 4.60
CA GLY A 153 14.96 1.39 5.21
C GLY A 153 14.97 1.44 6.74
N LYS A 154 14.18 0.58 7.39
CA LYS A 154 13.97 0.56 8.85
C LYS A 154 14.55 -0.72 9.49
N PRO A 155 15.89 -0.83 9.64
CA PRO A 155 16.55 -2.07 10.04
C PRO A 155 16.15 -2.58 11.43
N ASN A 156 15.69 -1.70 12.31
CA ASN A 156 15.29 -2.02 13.69
C ASN A 156 13.77 -2.22 13.84
N ASN A 157 13.01 -2.20 12.74
CA ASN A 157 11.58 -2.48 12.75
C ASN A 157 11.32 -3.92 12.26
N PRO A 158 10.96 -4.87 13.15
CA PRO A 158 10.73 -6.27 12.77
C PRO A 158 9.60 -6.44 11.76
N GLY A 159 8.50 -5.68 11.90
CA GLY A 159 7.37 -5.73 10.99
C GLY A 159 7.74 -5.28 9.58
N TRP A 160 8.55 -4.22 9.45
CA TRP A 160 9.03 -3.71 8.17
C TRP A 160 9.98 -4.69 7.48
N LYS A 161 10.88 -5.34 8.22
CA LYS A 161 11.76 -6.38 7.66
C LYS A 161 10.98 -7.58 7.13
N LEU A 162 9.92 -7.99 7.84
CA LEU A 162 9.03 -9.04 7.36
C LEU A 162 8.21 -8.59 6.14
N ASP A 163 7.82 -7.32 6.08
CA ASP A 163 6.90 -6.79 5.06
C ASP A 163 7.41 -6.98 3.62
N LYS A 164 8.73 -6.92 3.40
CA LYS A 164 9.33 -7.16 2.07
C LYS A 164 8.94 -8.51 1.46
N TRP A 165 8.70 -9.52 2.31
CA TRP A 165 8.35 -10.88 1.90
C TRP A 165 6.93 -11.03 1.37
N LYS A 166 6.06 -10.03 1.59
CA LYS A 166 4.65 -10.10 1.17
C LYS A 166 4.45 -9.83 -0.31
N PHE A 167 5.28 -8.97 -0.92
CA PHE A 167 5.04 -8.42 -2.25
C PHE A 167 4.84 -9.49 -3.32
N LEU A 168 5.76 -10.44 -3.43
CA LEU A 168 5.69 -11.43 -4.49
C LEU A 168 4.60 -12.50 -4.27
N PRO A 169 4.45 -13.12 -3.07
CA PRO A 169 3.33 -14.02 -2.79
C PRO A 169 1.97 -13.32 -3.00
N MET A 170 1.83 -12.05 -2.65
CA MET A 170 0.59 -11.31 -2.89
C MET A 170 0.20 -11.27 -4.36
N ILE A 171 1.14 -11.13 -5.30
CA ILE A 171 0.82 -11.15 -6.74
C ILE A 171 0.21 -12.50 -7.13
N GLU A 172 0.82 -13.61 -6.67
CA GLU A 172 0.35 -14.96 -6.99
C GLU A 172 -0.99 -15.29 -6.34
N GLU A 173 -1.13 -15.00 -5.04
CA GLU A 173 -2.36 -15.27 -4.29
C GLU A 173 -3.51 -14.37 -4.75
N THR A 174 -3.24 -13.12 -5.16
CA THR A 174 -4.24 -12.25 -5.78
C THR A 174 -4.76 -12.84 -7.08
N LEU A 175 -3.85 -13.29 -7.98
CA LEU A 175 -4.25 -13.85 -9.26
C LEU A 175 -4.98 -15.19 -9.09
N LYS A 176 -4.59 -16.02 -8.11
CA LYS A 176 -5.34 -17.23 -7.74
C LYS A 176 -6.74 -16.92 -7.22
N ALA A 177 -6.88 -15.87 -6.41
CA ALA A 177 -8.16 -15.49 -5.84
C ALA A 177 -9.14 -15.01 -6.93
N ARG A 178 -8.66 -14.21 -7.88
CA ARG A 178 -9.45 -13.71 -8.99
C ARG A 178 -8.56 -13.46 -10.21
N ASP A 179 -8.78 -14.21 -11.29
CA ASP A 179 -7.94 -14.14 -12.48
C ASP A 179 -8.59 -13.41 -13.68
N ASP A 180 -9.82 -12.94 -13.52
CA ASP A 180 -10.63 -12.30 -14.56
C ASP A 180 -10.77 -10.77 -14.42
N ALA A 181 -10.25 -10.17 -13.33
CA ALA A 181 -10.28 -8.72 -13.14
C ALA A 181 -9.43 -8.02 -14.20
N LYS A 182 -9.90 -6.90 -14.74
CA LYS A 182 -9.14 -6.09 -15.72
C LYS A 182 -7.94 -5.41 -15.05
N TRP A 183 -8.16 -4.93 -13.83
CA TRP A 183 -7.20 -4.16 -13.05
C TRP A 183 -7.11 -4.66 -11.62
N TYR A 184 -5.88 -4.74 -11.12
CA TYR A 184 -5.55 -5.10 -9.75
C TYR A 184 -4.93 -3.88 -9.09
N VAL A 185 -5.55 -3.40 -8.01
CA VAL A 185 -5.16 -2.16 -7.33
C VAL A 185 -4.63 -2.50 -5.95
N PHE A 186 -3.33 -2.29 -5.75
CA PHE A 186 -2.65 -2.60 -4.51
C PHE A 186 -2.52 -1.32 -3.69
N MET A 187 -2.88 -1.41 -2.41
CA MET A 187 -2.83 -0.31 -1.45
C MET A 187 -2.36 -0.79 -0.08
N GLU A 188 -1.77 0.09 0.72
CA GLU A 188 -1.44 -0.17 2.12
C GLU A 188 -2.50 0.41 3.06
N ALA A 189 -2.52 -0.04 4.31
CA ALA A 189 -3.53 0.33 5.31
C ALA A 189 -3.47 1.81 5.77
N ASP A 190 -2.50 2.59 5.32
CA ASP A 190 -2.35 4.03 5.52
C ASP A 190 -2.39 4.80 4.19
N THR A 191 -3.10 4.25 3.20
CA THR A 191 -3.26 4.82 1.86
C THR A 191 -4.73 5.10 1.56
N TYR A 192 -5.07 6.30 1.07
CA TYR A 192 -6.44 6.63 0.65
C TYR A 192 -6.53 6.70 -0.86
N PHE A 193 -7.54 6.05 -1.45
CA PHE A 193 -7.84 6.11 -2.88
C PHE A 193 -9.11 6.91 -3.17
N PHE A 194 -9.03 7.81 -4.16
CA PHE A 194 -10.18 8.46 -4.80
C PHE A 194 -10.68 7.56 -5.94
N TRP A 195 -11.63 6.68 -5.66
CA TRP A 195 -12.11 5.68 -6.64
C TRP A 195 -12.67 6.27 -7.93
N PRO A 196 -13.46 7.35 -7.93
CA PRO A 196 -13.93 7.97 -9.16
C PRO A 196 -12.77 8.52 -10.01
N ASN A 197 -11.73 9.04 -9.37
CA ASN A 197 -10.53 9.51 -10.06
C ASN A 197 -9.76 8.34 -10.66
N LEU A 198 -9.59 7.25 -9.92
CA LEU A 198 -8.95 6.03 -10.43
C LEU A 198 -9.66 5.49 -11.67
N LEU A 199 -10.99 5.37 -11.63
CA LEU A 199 -11.78 4.87 -12.75
C LEU A 199 -11.66 5.78 -13.98
N SER A 200 -11.71 7.10 -13.77
CA SER A 200 -11.55 8.08 -14.84
C SER A 200 -10.16 8.01 -15.48
N TRP A 201 -9.13 7.72 -14.69
CA TRP A 201 -7.78 7.50 -15.19
C TRP A 201 -7.66 6.19 -15.99
N LEU A 202 -8.08 5.07 -15.40
CA LEU A 202 -7.95 3.74 -16.04
C LEU A 202 -8.80 3.60 -17.30
N ALA A 203 -9.90 4.34 -17.42
CA ALA A 203 -10.72 4.39 -18.64
C ALA A 203 -9.96 4.91 -19.87
N GLN A 204 -8.80 5.55 -19.69
CA GLN A 204 -7.94 6.03 -20.78
C GLN A 204 -6.91 4.98 -21.24
N LEU A 205 -6.84 3.83 -20.57
CA LEU A 205 -5.84 2.81 -20.82
C LEU A 205 -6.48 1.52 -21.35
N GLU A 206 -5.82 0.88 -22.31
CA GLU A 206 -6.23 -0.41 -22.86
C GLU A 206 -5.85 -1.54 -21.90
N HIS A 207 -6.79 -2.05 -21.11
CA HIS A 207 -6.52 -3.05 -20.07
C HIS A 207 -5.93 -4.39 -20.58
N GLN A 208 -5.96 -4.65 -21.90
CA GLN A 208 -5.31 -5.79 -22.55
C GLN A 208 -3.79 -5.61 -22.69
N ARG A 209 -3.24 -4.43 -22.43
CA ARG A 209 -1.78 -4.21 -22.44
C ARG A 209 -1.19 -4.47 -21.04
N PRO A 210 0.06 -4.95 -20.95
CA PRO A 210 0.72 -5.21 -19.69
C PRO A 210 1.17 -3.89 -19.03
N TYR A 211 0.27 -3.27 -18.29
CA TYR A 211 0.55 -2.07 -17.51
C TYR A 211 1.02 -2.40 -16.09
N TYR A 212 2.12 -1.76 -15.70
CA TYR A 212 2.57 -1.57 -14.33
C TYR A 212 2.60 -0.07 -14.01
N LEU A 213 1.62 0.41 -13.27
CA LEU A 213 1.41 1.85 -12.99
C LEU A 213 1.76 2.15 -11.53
N GLY A 214 2.62 3.15 -11.29
CA GLY A 214 3.00 3.49 -9.92
C GLY A 214 3.80 4.77 -9.78
N ASN A 215 3.87 5.29 -8.55
CA ASN A 215 4.76 6.40 -8.22
C ASN A 215 6.22 5.91 -8.28
N GLN A 216 7.00 6.47 -9.19
CA GLN A 216 8.33 5.97 -9.52
C GLN A 216 9.34 6.14 -8.39
N MET A 217 10.07 5.06 -8.10
CA MET A 217 11.26 5.00 -7.24
C MET A 217 12.37 4.27 -7.98
N GLN A 218 13.60 4.42 -7.47
CA GLN A 218 14.75 3.75 -8.05
C GLN A 218 15.73 3.31 -6.97
N ILE A 219 16.18 2.06 -7.06
CA ILE A 219 17.29 1.51 -6.28
C ILE A 219 18.21 0.85 -7.30
N ALA A 220 19.47 1.30 -7.34
CA ALA A 220 20.42 0.90 -8.38
C ALA A 220 19.83 1.09 -9.79
N ASP A 221 19.77 0.03 -10.59
CA ASP A 221 19.24 -0.02 -11.95
C ASP A 221 17.75 -0.39 -12.03
N VAL A 222 17.12 -0.73 -10.90
CA VAL A 222 15.71 -1.13 -10.85
C VAL A 222 14.82 0.09 -10.60
N VAL A 223 13.94 0.36 -11.56
CA VAL A 223 12.86 1.34 -11.44
C VAL A 223 11.57 0.63 -11.05
N PHE A 224 10.92 1.07 -9.96
CA PHE A 224 9.79 0.36 -9.36
C PHE A 224 8.75 1.32 -8.78
N ALA A 225 7.53 0.81 -8.55
CA ALA A 225 6.46 1.57 -7.94
C ALA A 225 6.62 1.56 -6.43
N HIS A 226 6.59 2.73 -5.80
CA HIS A 226 6.56 2.83 -4.33
C HIS A 226 5.33 2.11 -3.76
N GLY A 227 5.54 1.05 -2.99
CA GLY A 227 4.46 0.20 -2.47
C GLY A 227 3.39 0.97 -1.70
N GLY A 228 3.82 1.88 -0.83
CA GLY A 228 2.93 2.73 -0.03
C GLY A 228 2.08 3.70 -0.85
N SER A 229 2.56 4.20 -2.00
CA SER A 229 1.73 5.10 -2.84
C SER A 229 0.53 4.39 -3.46
N GLY A 230 0.49 3.06 -3.32
CA GLY A 230 -0.30 2.16 -4.13
C GLY A 230 0.26 2.02 -5.54
N PHE A 231 -0.13 0.93 -6.19
CA PHE A 231 0.21 0.64 -7.57
C PHE A 231 -0.91 -0.15 -8.25
N VAL A 232 -0.94 -0.10 -9.58
CA VAL A 232 -1.97 -0.77 -10.38
C VAL A 232 -1.32 -1.68 -11.41
N LEU A 233 -1.78 -2.92 -11.45
CA LEU A 233 -1.38 -3.92 -12.43
C LEU A 233 -2.58 -4.27 -13.31
N SER A 234 -2.37 -4.28 -14.62
CA SER A 234 -3.32 -4.90 -15.55
C SER A 234 -3.30 -6.44 -15.41
N ASN A 235 -4.34 -7.11 -15.89
CA ASN A 235 -4.38 -8.57 -15.92
C ASN A 235 -3.19 -9.23 -16.65
N PRO A 236 -2.81 -8.79 -17.87
CA PRO A 236 -1.64 -9.36 -18.56
C PRO A 236 -0.34 -9.17 -17.78
N ALA A 237 -0.18 -8.02 -17.10
CA ALA A 237 0.98 -7.76 -16.25
C ALA A 237 1.05 -8.73 -15.06
N MET A 238 -0.07 -8.97 -14.37
CA MET A 238 -0.14 -9.98 -13.30
C MET A 238 0.24 -11.37 -13.80
N ARG A 239 -0.32 -11.79 -14.95
CA ARG A 239 -0.05 -13.12 -15.52
C ARG A 239 1.42 -13.29 -15.90
N ALA A 240 2.04 -12.28 -16.49
CA ALA A 240 3.46 -12.30 -16.84
C ALA A 240 4.35 -12.44 -15.59
N ALA A 241 4.09 -11.66 -14.54
CA ALA A 241 4.85 -11.72 -13.29
C ALA A 241 4.71 -13.08 -12.58
N VAL A 242 3.49 -13.61 -12.49
CA VAL A 242 3.23 -14.93 -11.89
C VAL A 242 3.87 -16.05 -12.69
N ALA A 243 3.83 -15.99 -14.02
CA ALA A 243 4.49 -16.99 -14.87
C ALA A 243 6.00 -17.04 -14.60
N LEU A 244 6.68 -15.89 -14.62
CA LEU A 244 8.11 -15.81 -14.36
C LEU A 244 8.50 -16.23 -12.94
N ARG A 245 7.71 -15.83 -11.93
CA ARG A 245 7.98 -16.23 -10.53
C ARG A 245 7.92 -17.75 -10.35
N ARG A 246 6.94 -18.40 -10.98
CA ARG A 246 6.74 -19.86 -10.87
C ARG A 246 7.83 -20.70 -11.51
N GLU A 247 8.61 -20.15 -12.44
CA GLU A 247 9.75 -20.85 -13.04
C GLU A 247 10.81 -21.19 -11.98
N ASN A 248 11.00 -20.32 -10.97
CA ASN A 248 11.98 -20.52 -9.92
C ASN A 248 11.66 -19.71 -8.65
N VAL A 249 10.72 -20.20 -7.83
CA VAL A 249 10.31 -19.54 -6.58
C VAL A 249 11.50 -19.36 -5.62
N ASP A 250 12.34 -20.39 -5.46
CA ASP A 250 13.51 -20.34 -4.56
C ASP A 250 14.50 -19.24 -4.94
N MET A 251 14.67 -18.95 -6.24
CA MET A 251 15.51 -17.85 -6.71
C MET A 251 14.93 -16.51 -6.28
N TRP A 252 13.62 -16.31 -6.44
CA TRP A 252 12.95 -15.08 -6.03
C TRP A 252 12.94 -14.89 -4.51
N ASP A 253 12.86 -15.98 -3.74
CA ASP A 253 13.00 -15.92 -2.29
C ASP A 253 14.42 -15.53 -1.87
N ARG A 254 15.47 -15.99 -2.58
CA ARG A 254 16.85 -15.49 -2.37
C ARG A 254 17.00 -14.01 -2.73
N VAL A 255 16.44 -13.57 -3.86
CA VAL A 255 16.44 -12.15 -4.25
C VAL A 255 15.73 -11.30 -3.18
N THR A 256 14.61 -11.79 -2.64
CA THR A 256 13.86 -11.11 -1.58
C THR A 256 14.65 -11.05 -0.26
N ASN A 257 15.35 -12.13 0.08
CA ASN A 257 16.23 -12.17 1.25
C ASN A 257 17.32 -11.10 1.17
N ASP A 258 18.01 -11.02 0.03
CA ASP A 258 19.19 -10.18 -0.16
C ASP A 258 18.85 -8.69 -0.42
N HIS A 259 17.56 -8.37 -0.53
CA HIS A 259 17.05 -7.01 -0.71
C HIS A 259 16.35 -6.50 0.56
N TRP A 260 16.30 -5.18 0.74
CA TRP A 260 15.62 -4.56 1.89
C TRP A 260 14.21 -4.04 1.55
N ALA A 261 13.95 -3.70 0.29
CA ALA A 261 12.67 -3.19 -0.21
C ALA A 261 11.93 -4.23 -1.08
N GLY A 262 10.76 -4.71 -0.65
CA GLY A 262 9.99 -5.73 -1.37
C GLY A 262 9.30 -5.20 -2.63
N ASP A 263 8.94 -3.92 -2.66
CA ASP A 263 8.41 -3.23 -3.83
C ASP A 263 9.44 -3.09 -4.96
N CYS A 264 10.73 -2.90 -4.61
CA CYS A 264 11.83 -2.98 -5.56
C CYS A 264 11.99 -4.39 -6.15
N VAL A 265 11.89 -5.43 -5.31
CA VAL A 265 11.93 -6.83 -5.78
C VAL A 265 10.78 -7.13 -6.73
N LEU A 266 9.57 -6.62 -6.45
CA LEU A 266 8.45 -6.67 -7.39
C LEU A 266 8.77 -5.92 -8.68
N GLY A 267 9.33 -4.72 -8.61
CA GLY A 267 9.74 -3.97 -9.80
C GLY A 267 10.74 -4.73 -10.68
N LYS A 268 11.69 -5.42 -10.05
CA LYS A 268 12.61 -6.32 -10.77
C LYS A 268 11.87 -7.47 -11.45
N LEU A 269 10.98 -8.16 -10.74
CA LEU A 269 10.15 -9.23 -11.32
C LEU A 269 9.35 -8.73 -12.52
N MET A 270 8.73 -7.56 -12.41
CA MET A 270 7.96 -6.95 -13.51
C MET A 270 8.86 -6.65 -14.72
N ALA A 271 10.02 -6.05 -14.50
CA ALA A 271 10.97 -5.73 -15.56
C ALA A 271 11.49 -6.99 -16.26
N ASP A 272 11.90 -8.01 -15.50
CA ASP A 272 12.38 -9.29 -16.01
C ASP A 272 11.26 -10.05 -16.76
N ALA A 273 9.99 -9.85 -16.39
CA ALA A 273 8.82 -10.37 -17.09
C ALA A 273 8.44 -9.57 -18.35
N GLY A 274 9.25 -8.56 -18.74
CA GLY A 274 9.02 -7.72 -19.91
C GLY A 274 7.95 -6.64 -19.71
N VAL A 275 7.59 -6.33 -18.46
CA VAL A 275 6.56 -5.35 -18.11
C VAL A 275 7.21 -4.10 -17.51
N GLY A 276 7.48 -3.13 -18.37
CA GLY A 276 8.05 -1.84 -17.98
C GLY A 276 7.09 -1.01 -17.13
N MET A 277 7.63 -0.25 -16.19
CA MET A 277 6.84 0.64 -15.34
C MET A 277 6.48 1.94 -16.05
N LEU A 278 5.20 2.31 -15.98
CA LEU A 278 4.67 3.60 -16.38
C LEU A 278 4.61 4.52 -15.16
N TRP A 279 5.33 5.64 -15.25
CA TRP A 279 5.48 6.61 -14.17
C TRP A 279 4.19 7.36 -13.91
N ALA A 280 3.58 7.13 -12.76
CA ALA A 280 2.26 7.64 -12.42
C ALA A 280 2.26 8.91 -11.56
N TRP A 281 3.41 9.51 -11.26
CA TRP A 281 3.42 10.80 -10.58
C TRP A 281 2.79 11.89 -11.48
N PRO A 282 1.87 12.76 -10.97
CA PRO A 282 1.50 12.90 -9.56
C PRO A 282 0.19 12.19 -9.17
N VAL A 283 -0.46 11.40 -10.02
CA VAL A 283 -1.77 10.83 -9.65
C VAL A 283 -1.66 9.80 -8.52
N LEU A 284 -0.58 9.01 -8.50
CA LEU A 284 -0.18 8.22 -7.33
C LEU A 284 0.98 8.93 -6.64
N ILE A 285 0.90 9.17 -5.33
CA ILE A 285 1.93 9.88 -4.58
C ILE A 285 2.23 9.24 -3.23
N SER A 286 3.49 9.30 -2.81
CA SER A 286 3.99 8.70 -1.56
C SER A 286 3.75 9.54 -0.32
N GLY A 287 3.26 10.77 -0.48
CA GLY A 287 3.03 11.71 0.61
C GLY A 287 1.56 11.99 0.88
N GLN A 288 1.32 12.52 2.07
CA GLN A 288 0.01 12.99 2.52
C GLN A 288 -0.18 14.47 2.14
N PRO A 289 -1.41 14.98 2.01
CA PRO A 289 -1.67 16.35 1.57
C PRO A 289 -0.92 17.44 2.33
N SER A 290 -0.62 17.24 3.61
CA SER A 290 0.13 18.22 4.41
C SER A 290 1.58 18.40 3.97
N GLU A 291 2.16 17.46 3.24
CA GLU A 291 3.59 17.41 2.93
C GLU A 291 3.90 17.76 1.47
N LEU A 292 2.87 18.01 0.67
CA LEU A 292 3.00 18.13 -0.78
C LEU A 292 3.24 19.57 -1.22
N ASP A 293 4.08 19.69 -2.24
CA ASP A 293 4.13 20.86 -3.09
C ASP A 293 3.06 20.74 -4.20
N PHE A 294 2.02 21.56 -4.12
CA PHE A 294 0.93 21.59 -5.09
C PHE A 294 1.22 22.51 -6.29
N PHE A 295 2.25 23.35 -6.21
CA PHE A 295 2.43 24.55 -7.04
C PHE A 295 3.60 24.43 -8.01
N SER A 296 4.66 23.73 -7.61
CA SER A 296 5.87 23.57 -8.41
C SER A 296 5.74 22.46 -9.45
N GLU A 297 6.59 22.53 -10.46
CA GLU A 297 6.72 21.50 -11.47
C GLU A 297 7.69 20.40 -11.01
N GLY A 298 7.26 19.14 -11.10
CA GLY A 298 8.09 17.96 -10.90
C GLY A 298 7.88 17.00 -12.07
N TYR A 299 8.92 16.33 -12.57
CA TYR A 299 8.80 15.40 -13.70
C TYR A 299 8.05 15.96 -14.93
N ARG A 300 8.23 17.27 -15.20
CA ARG A 300 7.53 18.04 -16.24
C ARG A 300 6.01 18.13 -16.09
N LYS A 301 5.50 17.97 -14.87
CA LYS A 301 4.08 18.04 -14.53
C LYS A 301 3.90 18.93 -13.31
N LYS A 302 2.84 19.75 -13.32
CA LYS A 302 2.47 20.60 -12.18
C LYS A 302 1.23 20.01 -11.51
N PRO A 303 1.29 19.55 -10.24
CA PRO A 303 0.21 18.80 -9.60
C PRO A 303 -1.15 19.49 -9.64
N TRP A 304 -1.22 20.82 -9.48
CA TRP A 304 -2.45 21.61 -9.36
C TRP A 304 -3.65 21.16 -10.21
N CYS A 305 -3.44 20.87 -11.50
CA CYS A 305 -4.51 20.47 -12.44
C CYS A 305 -4.60 18.96 -12.70
N TYR A 306 -3.80 18.14 -12.01
CA TYR A 306 -3.94 16.69 -12.02
C TYR A 306 -4.96 16.25 -10.97
N ALA A 307 -5.58 15.09 -11.21
CA ALA A 307 -6.46 14.45 -10.26
C ALA A 307 -5.67 13.47 -9.38
N PRO A 308 -5.61 13.64 -8.05
CA PRO A 308 -5.01 12.65 -7.17
C PRO A 308 -5.84 11.37 -7.20
N VAL A 309 -5.16 10.25 -7.39
CA VAL A 309 -5.74 8.90 -7.30
C VAL A 309 -5.49 8.32 -5.92
N ALA A 310 -4.29 8.50 -5.36
CA ALA A 310 -3.99 8.05 -4.02
C ALA A 310 -3.06 8.99 -3.24
N TYR A 311 -3.25 9.06 -1.93
CA TYR A 311 -2.34 9.69 -0.96
C TYR A 311 -1.84 8.65 0.05
N HIS A 312 -0.62 8.81 0.54
CA HIS A 312 0.02 7.86 1.44
C HIS A 312 0.63 8.51 2.70
N HIS A 313 0.95 7.64 3.66
CA HIS A 313 1.32 7.87 5.05
C HIS A 313 0.24 8.60 5.85
N LEU A 314 -1.01 8.16 5.71
CA LEU A 314 -2.16 8.72 6.39
C LEU A 314 -2.53 7.93 7.65
N GLY A 315 -2.77 8.66 8.74
CA GLY A 315 -3.48 8.12 9.90
C GLY A 315 -4.99 7.93 9.64
N PRO A 316 -5.69 7.17 10.51
CA PRO A 316 -7.13 6.94 10.37
C PRO A 316 -7.98 8.21 10.27
N ASP A 317 -7.63 9.25 11.02
CA ASP A 317 -8.37 10.53 11.00
C ASP A 317 -8.20 11.28 9.68
N GLN A 318 -7.03 11.17 9.04
CA GLN A 318 -6.76 11.81 7.76
C GLN A 318 -7.43 11.07 6.62
N ILE A 319 -7.49 9.73 6.68
CA ILE A 319 -8.31 8.91 5.77
C ILE A 319 -9.79 9.32 5.90
N ARG A 320 -10.29 9.51 7.13
CA ARG A 320 -11.67 9.94 7.38
C ARG A 320 -11.94 11.32 6.78
N GLU A 321 -11.05 12.27 7.01
CA GLU A 321 -11.16 13.63 6.47
C GLU A 321 -11.22 13.64 4.94
N LEU A 322 -10.33 12.90 4.27
CA LEU A 322 -10.34 12.79 2.81
C LEU A 322 -11.62 12.14 2.29
N TRP A 323 -12.10 11.11 2.98
CA TRP A 323 -13.38 10.47 2.65
C TRP A 323 -14.56 11.42 2.82
N GLU A 324 -14.66 12.15 3.93
CA GLU A 324 -15.73 13.11 4.17
C GLU A 324 -15.73 14.23 3.13
N PHE A 325 -14.55 14.73 2.77
CA PHE A 325 -14.38 15.69 1.69
C PHE A 325 -14.86 15.14 0.35
N GLU A 326 -14.43 13.93 -0.04
CA GLU A 326 -14.86 13.31 -1.29
C GLU A 326 -16.38 13.09 -1.32
N ARG A 327 -16.97 12.58 -0.22
CA ARG A 327 -18.42 12.41 -0.10
C ARG A 327 -19.15 13.74 -0.24
N LYS A 328 -18.65 14.80 0.40
CA LYS A 328 -19.22 16.14 0.30
C LYS A 328 -19.13 16.68 -1.13
N TRP A 329 -17.98 16.51 -1.79
CA TRP A 329 -17.75 16.95 -3.17
C TRP A 329 -18.87 16.49 -4.11
N TYR A 330 -19.19 15.20 -4.10
CA TYR A 330 -20.24 14.63 -4.96
C TYR A 330 -21.66 14.94 -4.47
N ARG A 331 -21.91 15.02 -3.16
CA ARG A 331 -23.22 15.41 -2.62
C ARG A 331 -23.60 16.84 -2.98
N ASP A 332 -22.62 17.74 -3.10
CA ASP A 332 -22.82 19.13 -3.53
C ASP A 332 -23.09 19.24 -5.05
N GLY A 333 -23.20 18.11 -5.77
CA GLY A 333 -23.54 18.07 -7.19
C GLY A 333 -22.35 18.17 -8.14
N ASN A 334 -21.11 18.17 -7.64
CA ASN A 334 -19.94 18.16 -8.51
C ASN A 334 -19.85 16.82 -9.25
N GLN A 335 -19.81 16.89 -10.57
CA GLN A 335 -19.65 15.71 -11.44
C GLN A 335 -18.21 15.56 -11.95
N LYS A 336 -17.33 16.52 -11.65
CA LYS A 336 -15.94 16.53 -12.08
C LYS A 336 -15.05 15.73 -11.11
N PRO A 337 -13.97 15.10 -11.60
CA PRO A 337 -12.91 14.56 -10.77
C PRO A 337 -12.39 15.61 -9.78
N VAL A 338 -12.07 15.18 -8.56
CA VAL A 338 -11.36 16.00 -7.59
C VAL A 338 -9.95 16.29 -8.11
N LEU A 339 -9.50 17.53 -8.07
CA LEU A 339 -8.13 17.92 -8.45
C LEU A 339 -7.26 18.21 -7.23
N TYR A 340 -5.94 18.22 -7.43
CA TYR A 340 -4.98 18.65 -6.41
C TYR A 340 -5.26 20.08 -5.90
N GLY A 341 -5.65 20.99 -6.80
CA GLY A 341 -6.07 22.34 -6.39
C GLY A 341 -7.30 22.35 -5.48
N ASP A 342 -8.22 21.39 -5.63
CA ASP A 342 -9.39 21.26 -4.75
C ASP A 342 -8.99 20.71 -3.39
N VAL A 343 -8.13 19.68 -3.35
CA VAL A 343 -7.56 19.16 -2.10
C VAL A 343 -6.81 20.27 -1.36
N PHE A 344 -6.00 21.07 -2.04
CA PHE A 344 -5.32 22.19 -1.40
C PHE A 344 -6.32 23.18 -0.79
N ARG A 345 -7.32 23.63 -1.56
CA ARG A 345 -8.32 24.62 -1.11
C ARG A 345 -9.16 24.13 0.07
N HIS A 346 -9.54 22.85 0.07
CA HIS A 346 -10.50 22.31 1.05
C HIS A 346 -9.84 21.62 2.25
N ILE A 347 -8.66 21.02 2.09
CA ILE A 347 -8.00 20.22 3.14
C ILE A 347 -6.79 20.95 3.73
N VAL A 348 -5.95 21.56 2.88
CA VAL A 348 -4.66 22.11 3.31
C VAL A 348 -4.78 23.56 3.74
N ARG A 349 -5.28 24.40 2.85
CA ARG A 349 -5.36 25.86 3.02
C ARG A 349 -6.06 26.30 4.30
N PRO A 350 -7.22 25.74 4.72
CA PRO A 350 -7.89 26.14 5.96
C PRO A 350 -7.05 25.94 7.22
N LYS A 351 -5.98 25.13 7.12
CA LYS A 351 -5.07 24.78 8.22
C LYS A 351 -3.75 25.53 8.16
N LEU A 352 -3.55 26.39 7.14
CA LEU A 352 -2.40 27.29 7.05
C LEU A 352 -2.73 28.58 7.80
N GLY A 353 -2.03 28.82 8.90
CA GLY A 353 -2.23 29.98 9.76
C GLY A 353 -1.07 30.97 9.71
N GLY A 354 -1.04 31.91 10.66
CA GLY A 354 0.14 32.72 10.92
C GLY A 354 1.26 31.90 11.58
N THR A 355 1.89 32.45 12.60
CA THR A 355 2.94 31.75 13.35
C THR A 355 2.37 30.65 14.26
N VAL A 356 2.97 29.46 14.20
CA VAL A 356 2.66 28.30 15.04
C VAL A 356 3.95 27.75 15.65
N ALA A 357 3.95 27.53 16.97
CA ALA A 357 5.05 26.89 17.69
C ALA A 357 4.90 25.37 17.71
N GLY A 358 6.01 24.64 17.84
CA GLY A 358 6.03 23.18 17.83
C GLY A 358 5.67 22.60 16.45
N TRP A 359 5.97 23.33 15.38
CA TRP A 359 5.52 23.00 14.03
C TRP A 359 6.59 23.27 12.99
N ASP A 360 6.80 22.32 12.09
CA ASP A 360 7.76 22.36 10.99
C ASP A 360 6.99 22.26 9.66
N ASN A 361 6.94 23.36 8.91
CA ASN A 361 6.33 23.41 7.57
C ASN A 361 7.22 22.77 6.47
N ARG A 362 8.31 22.10 6.86
CA ARG A 362 9.22 21.31 6.00
C ARG A 362 9.86 22.10 4.87
N ILE A 363 10.32 23.32 5.15
CA ILE A 363 11.22 24.01 4.21
C ILE A 363 12.54 23.23 4.16
N GLY A 364 12.93 22.82 2.95
CA GLY A 364 13.98 21.82 2.71
C GLY A 364 15.39 22.17 3.21
N GLU A 365 16.36 21.34 2.81
CA GLU A 365 17.71 21.26 3.41
C GLU A 365 18.68 22.39 3.04
N THR A 366 18.20 23.50 2.45
CA THR A 366 19.06 24.66 2.20
C THR A 366 19.66 25.17 3.52
N PRO A 367 20.89 25.71 3.55
CA PRO A 367 21.42 26.30 4.76
C PRO A 367 20.52 27.44 5.25
N GLY A 368 20.03 27.31 6.49
CA GLY A 368 19.24 28.36 7.12
C GLY A 368 20.06 29.64 7.29
N LYS A 369 19.41 30.79 7.12
CA LYS A 369 20.01 32.10 7.39
C LYS A 369 20.06 32.34 8.89
N SER A 370 21.13 32.96 9.38
CA SER A 370 21.17 33.38 10.80
C SER A 370 20.00 34.32 11.10
N SER A 371 19.33 34.09 12.23
CA SER A 371 18.19 34.87 12.68
C SER A 371 18.15 34.85 14.21
N LEU A 372 17.97 36.02 14.83
CA LEU A 372 17.95 36.15 16.30
C LEU A 372 16.63 35.68 16.89
N SER A 373 15.56 35.65 16.09
CA SER A 373 14.22 35.27 16.55
C SER A 373 13.32 34.79 15.41
N LEU A 374 12.19 34.20 15.79
CA LEU A 374 11.07 33.88 14.91
C LEU A 374 10.46 35.13 14.26
N VAL A 375 10.42 36.25 14.97
CA VAL A 375 9.91 37.52 14.45
C VAL A 375 10.81 38.04 13.33
N GLU A 376 12.12 38.00 13.54
CA GLU A 376 13.09 38.35 12.50
C GLU A 376 12.97 37.41 11.29
N CYS A 377 12.77 36.11 11.52
CA CYS A 377 12.56 35.16 10.43
C CYS A 377 11.32 35.49 9.58
N ARG A 378 10.22 35.90 10.21
CA ARG A 378 9.04 36.41 9.51
C ARG A 378 9.35 37.67 8.68
N VAL A 379 10.14 38.60 9.23
CA VAL A 379 10.58 39.81 8.50
C VAL A 379 11.46 39.44 7.31
N LEU A 380 12.36 38.46 7.45
CA LEU A 380 13.18 37.95 6.35
C LEU A 380 12.31 37.37 5.23
N CYS A 381 11.21 36.70 5.56
CA CYS A 381 10.23 36.26 4.57
C CYS A 381 9.54 37.47 3.90
N TYR A 382 9.06 38.46 4.65
CA TYR A 382 8.40 39.62 4.05
C TYR A 382 9.31 40.43 3.11
N ARG A 383 10.63 40.46 3.35
CA ARG A 383 11.61 41.12 2.46
C ARG A 383 11.74 40.46 1.09
N ASP A 384 11.34 39.20 0.96
CA ASP A 384 11.24 38.50 -0.32
C ASP A 384 9.76 38.50 -0.74
N ASP A 385 9.41 39.26 -1.77
CA ASP A 385 8.03 39.42 -2.22
C ASP A 385 7.36 38.10 -2.64
N LYS A 386 8.14 37.06 -2.95
CA LYS A 386 7.64 35.73 -3.32
C LYS A 386 7.55 34.77 -2.15
N CYS A 387 8.08 35.12 -0.98
CA CYS A 387 8.04 34.23 0.18
C CYS A 387 6.62 34.10 0.73
N VAL A 388 6.18 32.87 0.92
CA VAL A 388 4.84 32.51 1.42
C VAL A 388 4.89 31.75 2.74
N GLN A 389 6.05 31.23 3.15
CA GLN A 389 6.21 30.54 4.44
C GLN A 389 7.64 30.64 4.98
N TYR A 390 7.76 30.49 6.29
CA TYR A 390 9.04 30.54 7.01
C TYR A 390 9.08 29.56 8.18
N THR A 391 10.30 29.15 8.56
CA THR A 391 10.57 28.24 9.69
C THR A 391 11.80 28.70 10.45
N TYR A 392 11.72 28.62 11.77
CA TYR A 392 12.77 29.01 12.69
C TYR A 392 13.06 27.89 13.69
N THR A 393 14.34 27.53 13.79
CA THR A 393 14.88 26.62 14.81
C THR A 393 16.34 26.95 15.05
N ASP A 394 16.80 26.85 16.29
CA ASP A 394 18.23 26.96 16.67
C ASP A 394 18.97 28.18 16.10
N GLY A 395 18.35 29.36 16.16
CA GLY A 395 18.96 30.62 15.66
C GLY A 395 19.07 30.70 14.14
N LYS A 396 18.37 29.83 13.42
CA LYS A 396 18.36 29.78 11.96
C LYS A 396 16.94 29.94 11.42
N CYS A 397 16.86 30.57 10.26
CA CYS A 397 15.63 30.85 9.54
C CYS A 397 15.68 30.25 8.12
N TRP A 398 14.57 29.64 7.73
CA TRP A 398 14.30 29.13 6.39
C TRP A 398 13.05 29.79 5.85
N THR A 399 13.03 30.04 4.54
CA THR A 399 11.92 30.69 3.83
C THR A 399 11.64 29.94 2.54
N SER A 400 10.38 29.90 2.09
CA SER A 400 10.00 29.25 0.83
C SER A 400 8.94 30.05 0.07
N HIS A 401 8.94 29.87 -1.26
CA HIS A 401 7.95 30.42 -2.19
C HIS A 401 6.76 29.47 -2.40
N VAL A 402 6.79 28.30 -1.75
CA VAL A 402 5.77 27.25 -1.83
C VAL A 402 5.19 27.04 -0.44
N PRO A 403 3.86 27.05 -0.28
CA PRO A 403 3.22 26.75 0.99
C PRO A 403 3.04 25.23 1.15
N VAL A 404 3.57 24.70 2.23
CA VAL A 404 3.43 23.30 2.66
C VAL A 404 2.96 23.33 4.11
N ARG A 405 2.00 22.47 4.48
CA ARG A 405 1.52 22.45 5.87
C ARG A 405 2.57 21.85 6.81
N GLY A 406 3.26 20.81 6.39
CA GLY A 406 4.23 20.08 7.20
C GLY A 406 3.61 19.33 8.38
N ALA A 407 4.35 19.21 9.48
CA ALA A 407 4.00 18.36 10.61
C ALA A 407 4.43 18.96 11.95
N GLN A 408 3.88 18.42 13.04
CA GLN A 408 4.29 18.78 14.40
C GLN A 408 5.75 18.37 14.63
N LYS A 409 6.53 19.26 15.25
CA LYS A 409 7.93 19.04 15.62
C LYS A 409 8.36 19.98 16.72
N ASP A 410 8.74 19.42 17.86
CA ASP A 410 9.17 20.19 19.02
C ASP A 410 10.46 20.99 18.73
N GLY A 411 10.58 22.16 19.34
CA GLY A 411 11.72 23.06 19.14
C GLY A 411 11.68 23.87 17.83
N VAL A 412 10.74 23.59 16.93
CA VAL A 412 10.59 24.30 15.65
C VAL A 412 9.36 25.20 15.69
N ALA A 413 9.45 26.38 15.10
CA ALA A 413 8.31 27.27 14.90
C ALA A 413 8.22 27.72 13.45
N SER A 414 7.02 27.66 12.88
CA SER A 414 6.77 27.95 11.46
C SER A 414 5.66 28.98 11.30
N GLY A 415 5.56 29.59 10.13
CA GLY A 415 4.38 30.35 9.77
C GLY A 415 4.19 30.51 8.28
N TRP A 416 2.99 30.94 7.90
CA TRP A 416 2.60 31.22 6.52
C TRP A 416 2.16 32.67 6.39
N ILE A 417 2.50 33.28 5.26
CA ILE A 417 2.03 34.61 4.89
C ILE A 417 0.72 34.40 4.13
N THR A 418 -0.38 34.27 4.87
CA THR A 418 -1.66 33.75 4.34
C THR A 418 -2.19 34.58 3.17
N GLU A 419 -2.02 35.90 3.21
CA GLU A 419 -2.34 36.81 2.11
C GLU A 419 -1.59 36.50 0.82
N ARG A 420 -0.31 36.08 0.91
CA ARG A 420 0.50 35.69 -0.26
C ARG A 420 0.20 34.26 -0.72
N VAL A 421 -0.17 33.38 0.21
CA VAL A 421 -0.69 32.04 -0.15
C VAL A 421 -1.97 32.18 -0.98
N ASP A 422 -2.86 33.08 -0.61
CA ASP A 422 -4.12 33.31 -1.33
C ASP A 422 -3.87 33.90 -2.71
N ALA A 423 -2.99 34.90 -2.81
CA ALA A 423 -2.57 35.43 -4.10
C ALA A 423 -1.96 34.34 -5.00
N LEU A 424 -1.21 33.38 -4.43
CA LEU A 424 -0.66 32.26 -5.18
C LEU A 424 -1.76 31.30 -5.67
N VAL A 425 -2.75 30.98 -4.82
CA VAL A 425 -3.91 30.15 -5.20
C VAL A 425 -4.71 30.79 -6.32
N ASP A 426 -4.92 32.10 -6.26
CA ASP A 426 -5.64 32.86 -7.29
C ASP A 426 -4.86 32.89 -8.60
N ALA A 427 -3.54 33.12 -8.54
CA ALA A 427 -2.66 33.11 -9.72
C ALA A 427 -2.60 31.75 -10.42
N MET A 428 -2.81 30.66 -9.68
CA MET A 428 -2.90 29.31 -10.25
C MET A 428 -4.19 29.08 -11.04
N GLY A 429 -5.23 29.87 -10.80
CA GLY A 429 -6.47 29.85 -11.57
C GLY A 429 -7.27 28.54 -11.49
N SER A 430 -8.16 28.37 -12.47
CA SER A 430 -9.00 27.18 -12.62
C SER A 430 -8.43 26.20 -13.65
N CYS A 431 -8.73 24.92 -13.46
CA CYS A 431 -8.34 23.86 -14.38
C CYS A 431 -9.60 23.42 -15.14
N PRO A 432 -9.75 23.77 -16.44
CA PRO A 432 -10.98 23.46 -17.18
C PRO A 432 -11.21 21.95 -17.34
N HIS A 433 -10.11 21.19 -17.47
CA HIS A 433 -10.11 19.73 -17.59
C HIS A 433 -9.09 19.13 -16.62
N ALA A 434 -9.43 17.97 -16.05
CA ALA A 434 -8.51 17.16 -15.27
C ALA A 434 -7.37 16.64 -16.16
N LYS A 435 -6.13 16.72 -15.67
CA LYS A 435 -4.97 16.09 -16.31
C LYS A 435 -4.71 14.71 -15.72
N TRP A 436 -4.25 13.79 -16.58
CA TRP A 436 -3.98 12.40 -16.21
C TRP A 436 -2.59 12.00 -16.69
N ILE A 437 -2.17 10.78 -16.34
CA ILE A 437 -0.91 10.23 -16.86
C ILE A 437 -1.17 9.68 -18.26
N LEU A 438 -0.29 10.03 -19.21
CA LEU A 438 -0.40 9.78 -20.65
C LEU A 438 -1.49 10.59 -21.39
N SER A 439 -2.05 11.64 -20.77
CA SER A 439 -2.91 12.63 -21.44
C SER A 439 -2.11 13.65 -22.25
#